data_AF-A1RVF3-F1
#
_entry.id   AF-A1RVF3-F1
#
_cell.length_a   1.000
_cell.length_b   1.000
_cell.length_c   1.000
_cell.angle_alpha   90.00
_cell.angle_beta   90.00
_cell.angle_gamma   90.00
#
_symmetry.space_group_name_H-M   'P 1'
#
loop_
_entity.id
_entity.type
_entity.pdbx_description
1 polymer ?
#
loop_
_entity_poly.entity_id
_entity_poly.type
_entity_poly.pdbx_seq_one_letter_code
_entity_poly.pdbx_strand_id
1 'polypeptide(L)'
;MCLTRDLLARFYGSLDMSLRTLTHYRVLAAFGKPLDYFLLEEPWRVYEVLEKALGRHNAELIINILRSWLERNGCRLTHEQLVKYLTTREAWRR
;
A
#
# COMPACT_ATOMS: atom_id res chain seq x y z
N MET A 1 -5.26 -11.94 -10.84
CA MET A 1 -4.81 -10.71 -10.16
C MET A 1 -3.29 -10.75 -10.15
N CYS A 2 -2.61 -9.75 -10.74
CA CYS A 2 -1.14 -9.70 -10.72
C CYS A 2 -0.57 -9.13 -9.42
N LEU A 3 -1.35 -8.31 -8.70
CA LEU A 3 -0.97 -7.78 -7.39
C LEU A 3 -0.94 -8.90 -6.36
N THR A 4 0.16 -9.01 -5.62
CA THR A 4 0.37 -10.02 -4.58
C THR A 4 0.90 -9.36 -3.30
N ARG A 5 0.78 -10.08 -2.18
CA ARG A 5 1.38 -9.66 -0.90
C ARG A 5 2.89 -9.48 -1.02
N ASP A 6 3.56 -10.38 -1.75
CA ASP A 6 4.99 -10.29 -2.04
C ASP A 6 5.35 -8.99 -2.79
N LEU A 7 4.59 -8.63 -3.84
CA LEU A 7 4.83 -7.39 -4.57
C LEU A 7 4.62 -6.15 -3.69
N LEU A 8 3.62 -6.15 -2.80
CA LEU A 8 3.40 -5.07 -1.84
C LEU A 8 4.57 -4.94 -0.85
N ALA A 9 5.08 -6.06 -0.33
CA ALA A 9 6.24 -6.06 0.56
C ALA A 9 7.52 -5.59 -0.15
N ARG A 10 7.75 -6.06 -1.38
CA ARG A 10 8.90 -5.64 -2.21
C ARG A 10 8.83 -4.15 -2.56
N PHE A 11 7.65 -3.64 -2.87
CA PHE A 11 7.42 -2.21 -3.05
C PHE A 11 7.85 -1.43 -1.80
N TYR A 12 7.33 -1.81 -0.62
CA TYR A 12 7.64 -1.12 0.62
C TYR A 12 9.13 -1.19 0.99
N GLY A 13 9.77 -2.33 0.72
CA GLY A 13 11.22 -2.50 0.87
C GLY A 13 12.05 -1.65 -0.09
N SER A 14 11.50 -1.27 -1.25
CA SER A 14 12.17 -0.44 -2.26
C SER A 14 12.03 1.06 -2.06
N LEU A 15 11.18 1.51 -1.12
CA LEU A 15 11.06 2.93 -0.79
C LEU A 15 12.35 3.46 -0.18
N ASP A 16 12.63 4.74 -0.41
CA ASP A 16 13.73 5.41 0.28
C ASP A 16 13.52 5.35 1.80
N MET A 17 14.63 5.34 2.54
CA MET A 17 14.60 5.15 3.99
C MET A 17 13.76 6.23 4.70
N SER A 18 13.78 7.47 4.20
CA SER A 18 13.08 8.60 4.81
C SER A 18 11.57 8.42 4.69
N LEU A 19 11.06 8.12 3.49
CA LEU A 19 9.64 7.84 3.28
C LEU A 19 9.20 6.60 4.06
N ARG A 20 9.99 5.52 4.03
CA ARG A 20 9.68 4.29 4.76
C ARG A 20 9.55 4.54 6.27
N THR A 21 10.48 5.31 6.82
CA THR A 21 10.52 5.70 8.25
C THR A 21 9.34 6.59 8.61
N LEU A 22 9.06 7.63 7.81
CA LEU A 22 7.91 8.51 8.01
C LEU A 22 6.60 7.70 8.03
N THR A 23 6.38 6.87 7.02
CA THR A 23 5.19 6.04 6.91
C THR A 23 5.10 5.05 8.07
N HIS A 24 6.21 4.42 8.45
CA HIS A 24 6.25 3.48 9.58
C HIS A 24 5.75 4.15 10.87
N TYR A 25 6.35 5.28 11.27
CA TYR A 25 5.99 5.94 12.54
C TYR A 25 4.57 6.50 12.53
N ARG A 26 4.12 7.07 11.41
CA ARG A 26 2.76 7.62 11.29
C ARG A 26 1.70 6.53 11.38
N VAL A 27 1.91 5.40 10.69
CA VAL A 27 0.99 4.26 10.73
C VAL A 27 1.00 3.59 12.10
N LEU A 28 2.19 3.38 12.67
CA LEU A 28 2.34 2.80 14.00
C LEU A 28 1.63 3.65 15.08
N ALA A 29 1.76 4.97 15.03
CA ALA A 29 1.09 5.87 15.97
C ALA A 29 -0.44 5.84 15.84
N ALA A 30 -0.96 5.73 14.61
CA ALA A 30 -2.41 5.75 14.37
C ALA A 30 -3.09 4.40 14.61
N PHE A 31 -2.40 3.27 14.41
CA PHE A 31 -3.01 1.93 14.40
C PHE A 31 -2.38 0.93 15.35
N GLY A 32 -1.27 1.26 16.01
CA GLY A 32 -0.53 0.34 16.88
C GLY A 32 0.15 -0.83 16.15
N LYS A 33 0.12 -0.82 14.81
CA LYS A 33 0.77 -1.82 13.94
C LYS A 33 1.51 -1.10 12.81
N PRO A 34 2.65 -1.62 12.35
CA PRO A 34 3.39 -1.04 11.23
C PRO A 34 2.72 -1.29 9.88
N LEU A 35 3.10 -0.55 8.82
CA LEU A 35 2.45 -0.67 7.51
C LEU A 35 2.64 -2.04 6.87
N ASP A 36 3.80 -2.68 7.03
CA ASP A 36 4.11 -4.02 6.53
C ASP A 36 3.15 -5.10 7.04
N TYR A 37 2.65 -4.99 8.28
CA TYR A 37 1.55 -5.83 8.76
C TYR A 37 0.33 -5.74 7.84
N PHE A 38 -0.10 -4.53 7.47
CA PHE A 38 -1.26 -4.35 6.59
C PHE A 38 -0.99 -4.80 5.16
N LEU A 39 0.22 -4.60 4.64
CA LEU A 39 0.60 -5.06 3.30
C LEU A 39 0.52 -6.59 3.17
N LEU A 40 0.85 -7.32 4.25
CA LEU A 40 0.89 -8.79 4.27
C LEU A 40 -0.44 -9.39 4.72
N GLU A 41 -0.97 -8.97 5.86
CA GLU A 41 -2.10 -9.64 6.49
C GLU A 41 -3.45 -9.09 6.00
N GLU A 42 -3.55 -7.77 5.86
CA GLU A 42 -4.80 -7.05 5.59
C GLU A 42 -4.68 -6.06 4.42
N PRO A 43 -4.26 -6.50 3.21
CA PRO A 43 -3.93 -5.60 2.10
C PRO A 43 -5.13 -4.77 1.61
N TRP A 44 -6.36 -5.24 1.84
CA TRP A 44 -7.60 -4.50 1.59
C TRP A 44 -7.85 -3.32 2.53
N ARG A 45 -6.96 -3.05 3.49
CA ARG A 45 -7.03 -1.87 4.36
C ARG A 45 -5.93 -0.85 4.09
N VAL A 46 -5.00 -1.15 3.19
CA VAL A 46 -3.79 -0.33 2.99
C VAL A 46 -4.15 1.10 2.59
N TYR A 47 -5.15 1.29 1.72
CA TYR A 47 -5.58 2.64 1.32
C TYR A 47 -6.12 3.42 2.52
N GLU A 48 -7.04 2.82 3.30
CA GLU A 48 -7.62 3.41 4.50
C GLU A 48 -6.54 3.77 5.53
N VAL A 49 -5.58 2.87 5.75
CA VAL A 49 -4.48 3.06 6.69
C VAL A 49 -3.60 4.24 6.29
N LEU A 50 -3.24 4.33 5.00
CA LEU A 50 -2.46 5.46 4.47
C LEU A 50 -3.23 6.77 4.59
N GLU A 51 -4.52 6.78 4.22
CA GLU A 51 -5.37 7.96 4.29
C GLU A 51 -5.49 8.49 5.73
N LYS A 52 -5.75 7.60 6.70
CA LYS A 52 -5.89 8.00 8.10
C LYS A 52 -4.57 8.42 8.75
N ALA A 53 -3.45 7.77 8.40
CA ALA A 53 -2.15 8.06 9.02
C ALA A 53 -1.45 9.29 8.41
N LEU A 54 -1.63 9.54 7.11
CA LEU A 54 -0.86 10.52 6.36
C LEU A 54 -1.72 11.62 5.72
N GLY A 55 -3.05 11.46 5.71
CA GLY A 55 -3.98 12.32 4.99
C GLY A 55 -4.16 11.88 3.53
N ARG A 56 -5.32 12.22 2.96
CA ARG A 56 -5.75 11.80 1.62
C ARG A 56 -4.74 12.12 0.51
N HIS A 57 -4.18 13.33 0.51
CA HIS A 57 -3.22 13.72 -0.54
C HIS A 57 -1.96 12.85 -0.54
N ASN A 58 -1.41 12.55 0.64
CA ASN A 58 -0.22 11.72 0.77
C ASN A 58 -0.52 10.25 0.46
N ALA A 59 -1.71 9.77 0.82
CA ALA A 59 -2.16 8.44 0.44
C ALA A 59 -2.19 8.29 -1.08
N GLU A 60 -2.84 9.21 -1.79
CA GLU A 60 -2.88 9.24 -3.27
C GLU A 60 -1.49 9.29 -3.90
N LEU A 61 -0.56 10.07 -3.33
CA LEU A 61 0.82 10.10 -3.80
C LEU A 61 1.47 8.70 -3.68
N ILE A 62 1.36 8.05 -2.53
CA ILE A 62 1.93 6.71 -2.29
C ILE A 62 1.29 5.67 -3.23
N ILE A 63 -0.03 5.75 -3.45
CA ILE A 63 -0.73 4.87 -4.40
C ILE A 63 -0.21 5.08 -5.83
N ASN A 64 0.05 6.30 -6.25
CA ASN A 64 0.64 6.58 -7.57
C ASN A 64 2.08 6.08 -7.70
N ILE A 65 2.89 6.19 -6.63
CA ILE A 65 4.24 5.61 -6.59
C ILE A 65 4.15 4.08 -6.69
N LEU A 66 3.25 3.44 -5.92
CA LEU A 66 3.01 1.99 -5.97
C LEU A 66 2.58 1.55 -7.37
N ARG A 67 1.60 2.22 -7.98
CA ARG A 67 1.14 1.91 -9.34
C ARG A 67 2.29 1.95 -10.34
N SER A 68 3.08 3.01 -10.30
CA SER A 68 4.23 3.20 -11.20
C SER A 68 5.30 2.13 -10.97
N TRP A 69 5.52 1.74 -9.71
CA TRP A 69 6.43 0.66 -9.35
C TRP A 69 5.92 -0.70 -9.83
N LEU A 70 4.63 -1.00 -9.65
CA LEU A 70 4.00 -2.25 -10.12
C LEU A 70 4.10 -2.39 -11.64
N GLU A 71 3.87 -1.31 -12.39
CA GLU A 71 3.99 -1.32 -13.86
C GLU A 71 5.42 -1.68 -14.30
N ARG A 72 6.45 -1.12 -13.66
CA ARG A 72 7.86 -1.49 -13.90
C ARG A 72 8.18 -2.93 -13.50
N ASN A 73 7.38 -3.56 -12.65
CA ASN A 73 7.53 -4.94 -12.19
C ASN A 73 6.53 -5.89 -12.85
N GLY A 74 5.97 -5.53 -14.01
CA GLY A 74 5.13 -6.40 -14.82
C GLY A 74 3.67 -6.54 -14.36
N CYS A 75 3.22 -5.72 -13.41
CA CYS A 75 1.83 -5.66 -12.97
C CYS A 75 1.19 -4.33 -13.32
N ARG A 76 0.49 -4.28 -14.46
CA ARG A 76 -0.19 -3.07 -14.94
C ARG A 76 -1.61 -3.00 -14.39
N LEU A 77 -1.90 -1.96 -13.61
CA LEU A 77 -3.22 -1.68 -13.04
C LEU A 77 -3.58 -0.21 -13.23
N THR A 78 -4.85 0.08 -13.50
CA THR A 78 -5.36 1.44 -13.40
C THR A 78 -5.36 1.90 -11.95
N HIS A 79 -5.41 3.22 -11.74
CA HIS A 79 -5.52 3.78 -10.39
C HIS A 79 -6.75 3.22 -9.65
N GLU A 80 -7.90 3.20 -10.31
CA GLU A 80 -9.16 2.68 -9.78
C GLU A 80 -9.06 1.19 -9.41
N GLN A 81 -8.44 0.37 -10.27
CA GLN A 81 -8.23 -1.05 -9.97
C GLN A 81 -7.36 -1.26 -8.74
N LEU A 82 -6.27 -0.50 -8.62
CA LEU A 82 -5.37 -0.57 -7.48
C LEU A 82 -6.09 -0.16 -6.18
N VAL A 83 -6.79 0.98 -6.18
CA VAL A 83 -7.57 1.43 -5.02
C VAL A 83 -8.63 0.41 -4.64
N LYS A 84 -9.34 -0.18 -5.62
CA LYS A 84 -10.32 -1.23 -5.37
C LYS A 84 -9.69 -2.44 -4.66
N TYR A 85 -8.52 -2.90 -5.11
CA TYR A 85 -7.81 -3.99 -4.43
C TYR A 85 -7.37 -3.62 -3.02
N LEU A 86 -6.98 -2.37 -2.77
CA LEU A 86 -6.53 -1.91 -1.46
C LEU A 86 -7.65 -1.45 -0.51
N THR A 87 -8.91 -1.64 -0.93
CA THR A 87 -10.12 -1.32 -0.14
C THR A 87 -11.15 -2.46 -0.07
N THR A 88 -11.00 -3.51 -0.88
CA THR A 88 -11.99 -4.60 -0.99
C THR A 88 -11.39 -5.93 -0.53
N ARG A 89 -11.91 -6.48 0.57
CA ARG A 89 -11.40 -7.76 1.15
C ARG A 89 -11.61 -8.95 0.22
N GLU A 90 -12.72 -8.96 -0.49
CA GLU A 90 -13.12 -10.04 -1.41
C GLU A 90 -12.16 -10.16 -2.58
N ALA A 91 -11.45 -9.09 -2.96
CA ALA A 91 -10.44 -9.14 -4.01
C ALA A 91 -9.23 -10.02 -3.64
N TRP A 92 -9.04 -10.29 -2.35
CA TRP A 92 -7.93 -11.09 -1.80
C TRP A 92 -8.35 -12.50 -1.36
N ARG A 93 -9.64 -12.84 -1.49
CA ARG A 93 -10.13 -14.19 -1.24
C ARG A 93 -9.96 -15.01 -2.53
N ARG A 94 -8.93 -15.84 -2.57
CA ARG A 94 -8.74 -16.93 -3.52
C ARG A 94 -8.27 -18.16 -2.77
#